data_AF-A0A962XED6-F1
#
_entry.id   AF-A0A962XED6-F1
#
_cell.length_a   1.000
_cell.length_b   1.000
_cell.length_c   1.000
_cell.angle_alpha   90.00
_cell.angle_beta   90.00
_cell.angle_gamma   90.00
#
_symmetry.space_group_name_H-M   'P 1'
#
loop_
_entity.id
_entity.type
_entity.pdbx_description
1 polymer ?
#
loop_
_entity_poly.entity_id
_entity_poly.type
_entity_poly.pdbx_seq_one_letter_code
_entity_poly.pdbx_strand_id
1 'polypeptide(L)'
;AKAAHFDWKGRLRSFLDGRSELSSQQVASHEHCDLGQWYYADGAQRFGGNAEFTAIEGPHREIHQVIRQVVEAKERGDVRAAEQGYQRVEALSDEVVACLDRLAKSLA
;
A
#
# COMPACT_ATOMS: atom_id res chain seq x y z
N ALA A 1 1.91 -1.69 -11.57
CA ALA A 1 1.02 -1.95 -10.42
C ALA A 1 1.30 -3.31 -9.77
N LYS A 2 0.98 -4.45 -10.41
CA LYS A 2 1.15 -5.79 -9.80
C LYS A 2 2.59 -6.11 -9.37
N ALA A 3 3.59 -5.82 -10.21
CA ALA A 3 5.00 -6.02 -9.85
C ALA A 3 5.42 -5.20 -8.61
N ALA A 4 5.11 -3.90 -8.60
CA ALA A 4 5.37 -3.03 -7.46
C ALA A 4 4.68 -3.52 -6.16
N HIS A 5 3.49 -4.09 -6.28
CA HIS A 5 2.76 -4.71 -5.16
C HIS A 5 3.48 -5.96 -4.61
N PHE A 6 3.98 -6.86 -5.47
CA PHE A 6 4.73 -8.03 -5.01
C PHE A 6 6.06 -7.66 -4.35
N ASP A 7 6.77 -6.70 -4.94
CA ASP A 7 8.04 -6.21 -4.40
C ASP A 7 7.84 -5.60 -3.01
N TRP A 8 6.77 -4.83 -2.83
CA TRP A 8 6.36 -4.24 -1.56
C TRP A 8 6.16 -5.30 -0.47
N LYS A 9 5.35 -6.35 -0.73
CA LYS A 9 5.07 -7.42 0.25
C LYS A 9 6.34 -8.17 0.66
N GLY A 10 7.21 -8.47 -0.31
CA GLY A 10 8.49 -9.14 -0.04
C GLY A 10 9.42 -8.31 0.83
N ARG A 11 9.45 -6.98 0.65
CA ARG A 11 10.23 -6.06 1.49
C ARG A 11 9.69 -5.97 2.91
N LEU A 12 8.37 -5.87 3.11
CA LEU A 12 7.79 -5.86 4.45
C LEU A 12 8.07 -7.17 5.20
N ARG A 13 7.95 -8.32 4.50
CA ARG A 13 8.32 -9.63 5.09
C ARG A 13 9.78 -9.69 5.47
N SER A 14 10.67 -9.26 4.58
CA SER A 14 12.12 -9.26 4.84
C SER A 14 12.49 -8.35 6.01
N PHE A 15 11.79 -7.23 6.15
CA PHE A 15 11.89 -6.38 7.33
C PHE A 15 11.47 -7.12 8.58
N LEU A 16 10.27 -7.71 8.63
CA LEU A 16 9.79 -8.46 9.80
C LEU A 16 10.74 -9.59 10.22
N ASP A 17 11.34 -10.26 9.24
CA ASP A 17 12.31 -11.33 9.47
C ASP A 17 13.71 -10.83 9.90
N GLY A 18 13.91 -9.51 10.03
CA GLY A 18 15.20 -8.91 10.39
C GLY A 18 16.25 -9.00 9.28
N ARG A 19 15.85 -9.30 8.04
CA ARG A 19 16.74 -9.45 6.88
C ARG A 19 16.95 -8.16 6.10
N SER A 20 16.12 -7.14 6.35
CA SER A 20 16.25 -5.82 5.72
C SER A 20 15.72 -4.71 6.61
N GLU A 21 16.05 -3.47 6.25
CA GLU A 21 15.43 -2.26 6.79
C GLU A 21 14.35 -1.74 5.82
N LEU A 22 13.39 -0.98 6.32
CA LEU A 22 12.48 -0.20 5.49
C LEU A 22 12.99 1.24 5.43
N SER A 23 13.05 1.81 4.22
CA SER A 23 13.41 3.22 4.07
C SER A 23 12.28 4.13 4.54
N SER A 24 12.63 5.35 4.95
CA SER A 24 11.66 6.39 5.32
C SER A 24 10.66 6.70 4.22
N GLN A 25 11.06 6.57 2.94
CA GLN A 25 10.15 6.67 1.79
C GLN A 25 9.11 5.55 1.75
N GLN A 26 9.46 4.35 2.20
CA GLN A 26 8.54 3.21 2.24
C GLN A 26 7.53 3.29 3.40
N VAL A 27 7.85 4.07 4.42
CA VAL A 27 6.96 4.41 5.56
C VAL A 27 6.29 5.78 5.37
N ALA A 28 6.60 6.48 4.26
CA ALA A 28 6.11 7.82 3.96
C ALA A 28 4.58 7.88 3.87
N SER A 29 4.02 9.09 3.80
CA SER A 29 2.58 9.26 3.54
C SER A 29 2.17 8.57 2.25
N HIS A 30 0.96 8.01 2.23
CA HIS A 30 0.28 7.53 1.03
C HIS A 30 0.28 8.56 -0.12
N GLU A 31 0.38 9.86 0.17
CA GLU A 31 0.44 10.92 -0.86
C GLU A 31 1.80 11.00 -1.56
N HIS A 32 2.89 10.59 -0.90
CA HIS A 32 4.25 10.79 -1.38
C HIS A 32 4.87 9.56 -2.04
N CYS A 33 4.22 8.40 -1.97
CA CYS A 33 4.66 7.20 -2.70
C CYS A 33 4.32 7.32 -4.19
N ASP A 34 4.92 6.50 -5.05
CA ASP A 34 4.70 6.55 -6.51
C ASP A 34 3.21 6.47 -6.89
N LEU A 35 2.44 5.62 -6.19
CA LEU A 35 0.99 5.52 -6.42
C LEU A 35 0.26 6.79 -5.97
N GLY A 36 0.65 7.37 -4.84
CA GLY A 36 0.10 8.63 -4.33
C GLY A 36 0.37 9.80 -5.26
N GLN A 37 1.62 9.94 -5.69
CA GLN A 37 2.02 10.98 -6.63
C GLN A 37 1.21 10.90 -7.93
N TRP A 38 1.00 9.69 -8.46
CA TRP A 38 0.11 9.50 -9.59
C TRP A 38 -1.36 9.80 -9.25
N TYR A 39 -1.88 9.29 -8.13
CA TYR A 39 -3.28 9.45 -7.73
C TYR A 39 -3.65 10.93 -7.57
N TYR A 40 -2.85 11.70 -6.83
CA TYR A 40 -3.15 13.11 -6.56
C TYR A 40 -2.77 14.06 -7.72
N ALA A 41 -2.05 13.59 -8.75
CA ALA A 41 -1.70 14.38 -9.94
C ALA A 41 -2.44 13.89 -11.19
N ASP A 42 -1.73 13.22 -12.12
CA ASP A 42 -2.26 12.81 -13.42
C ASP A 42 -3.51 11.93 -13.32
N GLY A 43 -3.56 11.06 -12.31
CA GLY A 43 -4.69 10.19 -12.02
C GLY A 43 -5.96 10.98 -11.73
N ALA A 44 -5.90 11.94 -10.79
CA ALA A 44 -7.02 12.80 -10.44
C ALA A 44 -7.52 13.63 -11.62
N GLN A 45 -6.60 14.18 -12.42
CA GLN A 45 -6.96 14.98 -13.59
C GLN A 45 -7.71 14.16 -14.66
N ARG A 46 -7.33 12.89 -14.86
CA ARG A 46 -7.87 12.04 -15.92
C ARG A 46 -9.08 11.23 -15.47
N PHE A 47 -9.11 10.81 -14.21
CA PHE A 47 -10.03 9.79 -13.71
C PHE A 47 -10.77 10.21 -12.44
N GLY A 48 -10.64 11.45 -11.96
CA GLY A 48 -11.24 11.91 -10.70
C GLY A 48 -12.77 11.75 -10.61
N GLY A 49 -13.47 11.68 -11.74
CA GLY A 49 -14.91 11.40 -11.79
C GLY A 49 -15.29 9.91 -11.84
N ASN A 50 -14.31 9.00 -11.93
CA ASN A 50 -14.53 7.56 -12.03
C ASN A 50 -14.56 6.93 -10.63
N ALA A 51 -15.63 6.18 -10.32
CA ALA A 51 -15.82 5.55 -9.01
C ALA A 51 -14.74 4.50 -8.68
N GLU A 52 -14.21 3.79 -9.67
CA GLU A 52 -13.12 2.82 -9.47
C GLU A 52 -11.79 3.50 -9.16
N PHE A 53 -11.59 4.71 -9.68
CA PHE A 53 -10.44 5.53 -9.34
C PHE A 53 -10.54 6.01 -7.88
N THR A 54 -11.66 6.62 -7.48
CA THR A 54 -11.83 7.13 -6.11
C THR A 54 -11.80 6.02 -5.05
N ALA A 55 -12.21 4.80 -5.41
CA ALA A 55 -12.14 3.62 -4.54
C ALA A 55 -10.70 3.18 -4.20
N ILE A 56 -9.66 3.69 -4.87
CA ILE A 56 -8.26 3.35 -4.57
C ILE A 56 -7.79 3.97 -3.25
N GLU A 57 -8.24 5.19 -2.94
CA GLU A 57 -7.67 5.99 -1.85
C GLU A 57 -7.89 5.39 -0.47
N GLY A 58 -9.08 4.83 -0.21
CA GLY A 58 -9.41 4.19 1.05
C GLY A 58 -8.40 3.11 1.44
N PRO A 59 -8.30 2.00 0.67
CA PRO A 59 -7.37 0.92 0.99
C PRO A 59 -5.92 1.37 0.87
N HIS A 60 -5.57 2.29 -0.04
CA HIS A 60 -4.21 2.81 -0.15
C HIS A 60 -3.77 3.58 1.10
N ARG A 61 -4.61 4.46 1.64
CA ARG A 61 -4.34 5.19 2.88
C ARG A 61 -4.21 4.22 4.07
N GLU A 62 -5.08 3.23 4.14
CA GLU A 62 -5.05 2.24 5.22
C GLU A 62 -3.77 1.39 5.20
N ILE A 63 -3.26 1.02 4.01
CA ILE A 63 -1.96 0.34 3.89
C ILE A 63 -0.90 1.14 4.65
N HIS A 64 -0.71 2.42 4.32
CA HIS A 64 0.33 3.24 4.95
C HIS A 64 0.14 3.40 6.47
N GLN A 65 -1.10 3.41 6.97
CA GLN A 65 -1.36 3.43 8.40
C GLN A 65 -0.94 2.12 9.07
N VAL A 66 -1.32 0.97 8.49
CA VAL A 66 -0.98 -0.35 9.03
C VAL A 66 0.52 -0.61 8.96
N ILE A 67 1.23 -0.16 7.92
CA ILE A 67 2.69 -0.29 7.83
C ILE A 67 3.38 0.36 9.03
N ARG A 68 2.96 1.56 9.42
CA ARG A 68 3.51 2.25 10.59
C ARG A 68 3.29 1.44 11.86
N GLN A 69 2.07 0.93 12.05
CA GLN A 69 1.74 0.06 13.19
C GLN A 69 2.58 -1.22 13.21
N VAL A 70 2.86 -1.82 12.05
CA VAL A 70 3.71 -3.01 11.92
C VAL A 70 5.15 -2.71 12.31
N VAL A 71 5.70 -1.57 11.85
CA VAL A 71 7.04 -1.11 12.22
C VAL A 71 7.14 -0.91 13.73
N GLU A 72 6.20 -0.14 14.30
CA GLU A 72 6.17 0.11 15.74
C GLU A 72 5.98 -1.17 16.56
N ALA A 73 5.15 -2.11 16.10
CA ALA A 73 4.95 -3.40 16.76
C ALA A 73 6.25 -4.22 16.78
N LYS A 74 6.96 -4.26 15.65
CA LYS A 74 8.26 -4.92 15.56
C LYS A 74 9.30 -4.27 16.49
N GLU A 75 9.36 -2.95 16.54
CA GLU A 75 10.27 -2.20 17.43
C GLU A 75 10.01 -2.49 18.92
N ARG A 76 8.74 -2.72 19.29
CA ARG A 76 8.35 -3.13 20.65
C ARG A 76 8.52 -4.64 20.91
N GLY A 77 8.95 -5.42 19.91
CA GLY A 77 9.05 -6.88 20.02
C GLY A 77 7.71 -7.62 19.99
N ASP A 78 6.61 -6.94 19.64
CA ASP A 78 5.28 -7.56 19.52
C ASP A 78 5.12 -8.24 18.15
N VAL A 79 5.69 -9.44 18.04
CA VAL A 79 5.67 -10.25 16.82
C VAL A 79 4.25 -10.57 16.38
N ARG A 80 3.31 -10.76 17.31
CA ARG A 80 1.92 -11.12 16.99
C ARG A 80 1.21 -9.96 16.31
N ALA A 81 1.32 -8.75 16.86
CA ALA A 81 0.73 -7.56 16.25
C ALA A 81 1.38 -7.23 14.89
N ALA A 82 2.70 -7.42 14.77
CA ALA A 82 3.41 -7.21 13.51
C ALA A 82 2.93 -8.17 12.40
N GLU A 83 2.70 -9.45 12.72
CA GLU A 83 2.20 -10.45 11.77
C GLU A 83 0.73 -10.19 11.39
N GLN A 84 -0.11 -9.77 12.35
CA GLN A 84 -1.50 -9.38 12.05
C GLN A 84 -1.56 -8.18 11.10
N GLY A 85 -0.70 -7.18 11.34
CA GLY A 85 -0.60 -6.03 10.44
C GLY A 85 -0.04 -6.40 9.07
N TYR A 86 0.88 -7.37 8.99
CA TYR A 86 1.35 -7.92 7.70
C TYR A 86 0.20 -8.51 6.89
N GLN A 87 -0.61 -9.39 7.50
CA GLN A 87 -1.77 -9.99 6.82
C GLN A 87 -2.80 -8.94 6.39
N ARG A 88 -3.02 -7.90 7.20
CA ARG A 88 -3.91 -6.79 6.83
C ARG A 88 -3.39 -6.01 5.64
N VAL A 89 -2.09 -5.75 5.60
CA VAL A 89 -1.41 -5.16 4.45
C VAL A 89 -1.62 -6.00 3.19
N GLU A 90 -1.51 -7.32 3.27
CA GLU A 90 -1.70 -8.19 2.10
C GLU A 90 -3.10 -8.03 1.52
N ALA A 91 -4.13 -8.14 2.37
CA ALA A 91 -5.52 -7.99 1.97
C ALA A 91 -5.81 -6.63 1.34
N LEU A 92 -5.38 -5.54 1.98
CA LEU A 92 -5.58 -4.18 1.47
C LEU A 92 -4.85 -3.96 0.14
N SER A 93 -3.68 -4.56 -0.01
CA SER A 93 -2.90 -4.42 -1.23
C SER A 93 -3.55 -5.17 -2.39
N ASP A 94 -4.20 -6.30 -2.14
CA ASP A 94 -5.04 -7.00 -3.13
C ASP A 94 -6.27 -6.16 -3.52
N GLU A 95 -6.88 -5.46 -2.56
CA GLU A 95 -7.98 -4.52 -2.83
C GLU A 95 -7.55 -3.36 -3.76
N VAL A 96 -6.40 -2.72 -3.49
CA VAL A 96 -5.85 -1.66 -4.36
C VAL A 96 -5.61 -2.17 -5.79
N VAL A 97 -5.03 -3.37 -5.94
CA VAL A 97 -4.80 -3.99 -7.25
C VAL A 97 -6.13 -4.26 -7.96
N ALA A 98 -7.15 -4.73 -7.24
CA ALA A 98 -8.47 -4.95 -7.81
C ALA A 98 -9.13 -3.65 -8.29
N CYS A 99 -9.01 -2.55 -7.54
CA CYS A 99 -9.49 -1.23 -7.98
C CYS A 99 -8.77 -0.77 -9.25
N LEU A 100 -7.45 -0.90 -9.31
CA LEU A 100 -6.66 -0.55 -10.50
C LEU A 100 -7.04 -1.39 -11.72
N ASP A 101 -7.27 -2.70 -11.54
CA ASP A 101 -7.71 -3.60 -12.61
C ASP A 101 -9.13 -3.23 -13.10
N ARG A 102 -10.04 -2.86 -12.21
CA ARG A 102 -11.40 -2.40 -12.58
C ARG A 102 -11.37 -1.06 -13.28
N LEU A 103 -10.56 -0.11 -12.82
CA LEU A 103 -10.33 1.16 -13.49
C LEU A 103 -9.82 0.92 -14.92
N ALA A 104 -8.78 0.09 -15.10
CA ALA A 104 -8.24 -0.23 -16.41
C ALA A 104 -9.30 -0.84 -17.36
N LYS A 105 -10.17 -1.71 -16.85
CA LYS A 105 -11.28 -2.29 -17.62
C LYS A 105 -12.37 -1.28 -17.96
N SER A 106 -12.63 -0.30 -17.09
CA SER A 106 -13.64 0.75 -17.34
C SER A 106 -13.22 1.74 -18.43
N LEU A 107 -11.94 1.74 -18.81
CA LEU A 107 -11.35 2.60 -19.84
C LEU A 107 -11.18 1.90 -21.20
N ALA A 108 -11.50 0.60 -21.27
CA ALA A 108 -11.44 -0.21 -22.49
C ALA A 108 -12.81 -0.23 -23.19
#